data_AF-A0A2U3R3F1-F1
#
_entry.id   AF-A0A2U3R3F1-F1
#
_cell.length_a   1.000
_cell.length_b   1.000
_cell.length_c   1.000
_cell.angle_alpha   90.00
_cell.angle_beta   90.00
_cell.angle_gamma   90.00
#
_symmetry.space_group_name_H-M   'P 1'
#
loop_
_entity.id
_entity.type
_entity.pdbx_description
1 polymer ?
#
loop_
_entity_poly.entity_id
_entity_poly.type
_entity_poly.pdbx_seq_one_letter_code
_entity_poly.pdbx_strand_id
1 'polypeptide(L)'
;MDYVIYTFGGGDLLWHVFNGIGRVFASNSEYFTPVGHLALTIGGIWAATRAIFRGNIGIFAMEWFFPSIFIFTLLFSPKSTVWLKDEVSMNAPVKVDNIPIGIAMFASLSSQTSYFVSKMLENHLLPAYEGLSSRKTGIMFGAKAVAKIRDVQIQDPVTFTTY
;
A
#
# COMPACT_ATOMS: atom_id res chain seq x y z
N MET A 1 -11.82 9.28 4.89
CA MET A 1 -10.55 9.21 5.65
C MET A 1 -9.46 9.11 4.61
N ASP A 2 -8.47 9.98 4.70
CA ASP A 2 -7.42 10.11 3.69
C ASP A 2 -6.07 9.76 4.32
N TYR A 3 -5.31 8.91 3.62
CA TYR A 3 -3.98 8.47 4.04
C TYR A 3 -2.95 8.82 2.98
N VAL A 4 -1.71 9.11 3.40
CA VAL A 4 -0.61 9.43 2.48
C VAL A 4 0.46 8.36 2.58
N ILE A 5 0.86 7.81 1.44
CA ILE A 5 1.91 6.79 1.35
C ILE A 5 3.08 7.35 0.55
N TYR A 6 4.26 7.32 1.16
CA TYR A 6 5.49 7.81 0.57
C TYR A 6 6.26 6.69 -0.13
N THR A 7 6.88 7.00 -1.26
CA THR A 7 7.77 6.10 -1.98
C THR A 7 8.89 6.86 -2.69
N PHE A 8 9.93 6.14 -3.11
CA PHE A 8 11.09 6.69 -3.81
C PHE A 8 11.33 5.91 -5.11
N GLY A 9 10.76 6.39 -6.22
CA GLY A 9 10.90 5.78 -7.54
C GLY A 9 10.04 4.54 -7.78
N GLY A 10 9.14 4.22 -6.83
CA GLY A 10 8.21 3.09 -6.89
C GLY A 10 6.76 3.48 -7.12
N GLY A 11 6.47 4.73 -7.51
CA GLY A 11 5.11 5.27 -7.63
C GLY A 11 4.21 4.48 -8.56
N ASP A 12 4.71 4.09 -9.74
CA ASP A 12 3.97 3.31 -10.73
C ASP A 12 3.61 1.91 -10.23
N LEU A 13 4.56 1.20 -9.60
CA LEU A 13 4.31 -0.10 -8.98
C LEU A 13 3.28 0.00 -7.86
N LEU A 14 3.43 0.98 -6.96
CA LEU A 14 2.47 1.20 -5.86
C LEU A 14 1.09 1.54 -6.41
N TRP A 15 1.01 2.32 -7.48
CA TRP A 15 -0.26 2.63 -8.13
C TRP A 15 -0.97 1.37 -8.60
N HIS A 16 -0.28 0.48 -9.33
CA HIS A 16 -0.86 -0.79 -9.76
C HIS A 16 -1.33 -1.67 -8.60
N VAL A 17 -0.52 -1.77 -7.53
CA VAL A 17 -0.85 -2.55 -6.34
C VAL A 17 -2.09 -2.00 -5.64
N PHE A 18 -2.12 -0.71 -5.32
CA PHE A 18 -3.25 -0.10 -4.61
C PHE A 18 -4.51 -0.05 -5.46
N ASN A 19 -4.40 0.17 -6.77
CA ASN A 19 -5.56 0.12 -7.67
C ASN A 19 -6.13 -1.30 -7.76
N GLY A 20 -5.26 -2.33 -7.77
CA GLY A 20 -5.67 -3.73 -7.64
C GLY A 20 -6.43 -4.00 -6.34
N ILE A 21 -5.89 -3.55 -5.20
CA ILE A 21 -6.56 -3.65 -3.89
C ILE A 21 -7.92 -2.94 -3.93
N GLY A 22 -7.99 -1.71 -4.43
CA GLY A 22 -9.23 -0.94 -4.51
C GLY A 22 -10.31 -1.64 -5.35
N ARG A 23 -9.92 -2.34 -6.42
CA ARG A 23 -10.85 -3.15 -7.23
C ARG A 23 -11.34 -4.38 -6.49
N VAL A 24 -10.44 -5.11 -5.81
CA VAL A 24 -10.82 -6.30 -5.02
C VAL A 24 -11.79 -5.90 -3.91
N PHE A 25 -11.57 -4.78 -3.24
CA PHE A 25 -12.37 -4.34 -2.10
C PHE A 25 -13.52 -3.39 -2.44
N ALA A 26 -13.79 -3.15 -3.72
CA ALA A 26 -14.95 -2.38 -4.17
C ALA A 26 -16.25 -3.06 -3.72
N SER A 27 -17.26 -2.27 -3.36
CA SER A 27 -18.51 -2.76 -2.73
C SER A 27 -19.31 -3.77 -3.57
N ASN A 28 -19.09 -3.83 -4.90
CA ASN A 28 -19.71 -4.78 -5.83
C ASN A 28 -18.69 -5.77 -6.41
N SER A 29 -17.64 -6.11 -5.65
CA SER A 29 -16.60 -7.01 -6.13
C SER A 29 -17.12 -8.44 -6.27
N GLU A 30 -17.20 -8.92 -7.51
CA GLU A 30 -17.50 -10.32 -7.85
C GLU A 30 -16.48 -11.30 -7.26
N TYR A 31 -15.30 -10.81 -6.85
CA TYR A 31 -14.21 -11.63 -6.33
C TYR A 31 -14.20 -11.72 -4.81
N PHE A 32 -14.41 -10.60 -4.12
CA PHE A 32 -14.30 -10.55 -2.66
C PHE A 32 -15.57 -11.05 -1.98
N THR A 33 -16.72 -10.86 -2.61
CA THR A 33 -18.02 -11.26 -2.05
C THR A 33 -18.12 -12.80 -1.91
N PRO A 34 -17.83 -13.62 -2.94
CA PRO A 34 -17.90 -15.08 -2.81
C PRO A 34 -16.84 -15.65 -1.88
N VAL A 35 -15.60 -15.14 -1.94
CA VAL A 35 -14.50 -15.60 -1.07
C VAL A 35 -14.78 -15.24 0.39
N GLY A 36 -15.29 -14.04 0.65
CA GLY A 36 -15.70 -13.61 1.98
C GLY A 36 -16.83 -14.49 2.53
N HIS A 37 -17.84 -14.81 1.72
CA HIS A 37 -18.92 -15.72 2.13
C HIS A 37 -18.42 -17.15 2.41
N LEU A 38 -17.51 -17.68 1.60
CA LEU A 38 -16.91 -18.99 1.84
C LEU A 38 -16.09 -19.02 3.13
N ALA A 39 -15.25 -18.00 3.37
CA ALA A 39 -14.47 -17.91 4.60
C ALA A 39 -15.35 -17.82 5.84
N LEU A 40 -16.42 -17.02 5.79
CA LEU A 40 -17.38 -16.89 6.90
C LEU A 40 -18.17 -18.17 7.14
N THR A 41 -18.59 -18.88 6.10
CA THR A 41 -19.33 -20.15 6.26
C THR A 41 -18.45 -21.24 6.84
N ILE A 42 -17.22 -21.42 6.34
CA ILE A 42 -16.27 -22.40 6.89
C ILE A 42 -15.89 -22.04 8.33
N GLY A 43 -15.57 -20.76 8.60
CA GLY A 43 -15.27 -20.28 9.94
C GLY A 43 -16.44 -20.46 10.91
N GLY A 44 -17.67 -20.22 10.45
CA GLY A 44 -18.89 -20.43 11.21
C GLY A 44 -19.14 -21.90 11.54
N ILE A 45 -18.98 -22.81 10.58
CA ILE A 45 -19.10 -24.26 10.79
C ILE A 45 -18.05 -24.75 11.80
N TRP A 46 -16.80 -24.29 11.66
CA TRP A 46 -15.73 -24.63 12.59
C TRP A 46 -16.01 -24.13 14.00
N ALA A 47 -16.46 -22.88 14.14
CA ALA A 47 -16.84 -22.30 15.41
C ALA A 47 -18.01 -23.07 16.06
N ALA A 48 -19.06 -23.40 15.29
CA ALA A 48 -20.20 -24.18 15.76
C ALA A 48 -19.77 -25.58 16.24
N THR A 49 -18.92 -26.26 15.48
CA THR A 49 -18.38 -27.58 15.83
C THR A 49 -17.62 -27.54 17.15
N ARG A 50 -16.68 -26.60 17.29
CA ARG A 50 -15.94 -26.36 18.55
C ARG A 50 -16.85 -26.10 19.74
N ALA A 51 -17.93 -25.35 19.52
CA ALA A 51 -18.85 -24.94 20.56
C ALA A 51 -19.70 -26.11 21.09
N ILE A 52 -20.11 -27.03 20.20
CA ILE A 52 -20.83 -28.27 20.57
C ILE A 52 -19.96 -29.18 21.45
N PHE A 53 -18.71 -29.43 21.06
CA PHE A 53 -17.84 -30.38 21.77
C PHE A 53 -17.33 -29.88 23.13
N ARG A 54 -17.32 -28.57 23.39
CA ARG A 54 -16.87 -28.00 24.68
C ARG A 54 -17.99 -27.62 25.64
N GLY A 55 -19.27 -27.73 25.23
CA GLY A 55 -20.43 -27.50 26.10
C GLY A 55 -20.59 -26.07 26.63
N ASN A 56 -19.76 -25.12 26.18
CA ASN A 56 -19.81 -23.73 26.63
C ASN A 56 -19.54 -22.76 25.46
N ILE A 57 -20.61 -22.48 24.71
CA ILE A 57 -20.62 -21.57 23.56
C ILE A 57 -20.25 -20.13 23.94
N GLY A 58 -20.60 -19.69 25.17
CA GLY A 58 -20.45 -18.31 25.60
C GLY A 58 -19.00 -17.88 25.80
N ILE A 59 -18.19 -18.70 26.50
CA ILE A 59 -16.80 -18.34 26.82
C ILE A 59 -15.93 -18.30 25.57
N PHE A 60 -16.01 -19.32 24.72
CA PHE A 60 -15.14 -19.41 23.54
C PHE A 60 -15.49 -18.35 22.48
N ALA A 61 -16.78 -18.10 22.22
CA ALA A 61 -17.16 -17.08 21.24
C ALA A 61 -16.75 -15.68 21.69
N MET A 62 -16.85 -15.37 22.98
CA MET A 62 -16.52 -14.06 23.53
C MET A 62 -15.01 -13.82 23.69
N GLU A 63 -14.20 -14.88 23.88
CA GLU A 63 -12.74 -14.74 24.06
C GLU A 63 -11.99 -14.44 22.76
N TRP A 64 -12.37 -15.05 21.64
CA TRP A 64 -11.60 -14.88 20.39
C TRP A 64 -12.47 -14.62 19.16
N PHE A 65 -13.65 -15.23 19.04
CA PHE A 65 -14.44 -15.15 17.80
C PHE A 65 -15.03 -13.75 17.57
N PHE A 66 -15.81 -13.25 18.54
CA PHE A 66 -16.42 -11.92 18.46
C PHE A 66 -15.37 -10.81 18.42
N PRO A 67 -14.33 -10.80 19.28
CA PRO A 67 -13.26 -9.82 19.16
C PRO A 67 -12.56 -9.86 17.79
N SER A 68 -12.28 -11.05 17.25
CA SER A 68 -11.62 -11.17 15.93
C SER A 68 -12.50 -10.65 14.80
N ILE A 69 -13.78 -11.03 14.77
CA ILE A 69 -14.73 -10.53 13.77
C ILE A 69 -14.91 -9.02 13.90
N PHE A 70 -15.01 -8.51 15.12
CA PHE A 70 -15.15 -7.08 15.37
C PHE A 70 -13.94 -6.30 14.86
N ILE A 71 -12.71 -6.75 15.19
CA ILE A 71 -11.48 -6.12 14.70
C ILE A 71 -11.39 -6.22 13.17
N PHE A 72 -11.69 -7.39 12.60
CA PHE A 72 -11.64 -7.60 11.16
C PHE A 72 -12.61 -6.69 10.40
N THR A 73 -13.86 -6.62 10.86
CA THR A 73 -14.88 -5.75 10.24
C THR A 73 -14.50 -4.29 10.38
N LEU A 74 -13.99 -3.86 11.55
CA LEU A 74 -13.53 -2.49 11.76
C LEU A 74 -12.37 -2.11 10.84
N LEU A 75 -11.43 -3.02 10.57
CA LEU A 75 -10.29 -2.75 9.70
C LEU A 75 -10.62 -2.85 8.21
N PHE A 76 -11.46 -3.79 7.78
CA PHE A 76 -11.63 -4.13 6.37
C PHE A 76 -12.95 -3.65 5.73
N SER A 77 -13.97 -3.35 6.54
CA SER A 77 -15.26 -2.84 6.06
C SER A 77 -15.20 -1.36 5.65
N PRO A 78 -14.77 -0.42 6.52
CA PRO A 78 -14.74 0.99 6.15
C PRO A 78 -13.68 1.25 5.08
N LYS A 79 -14.05 2.04 4.08
CA LYS A 79 -13.19 2.41 2.96
C LYS A 79 -12.55 3.77 3.17
N SER A 80 -11.38 3.93 2.60
CA SER A 80 -10.55 5.12 2.69
C SER A 80 -9.91 5.42 1.35
N THR A 81 -9.41 6.64 1.25
CA THR A 81 -8.67 7.15 0.11
C THR A 81 -7.19 7.15 0.44
N VAL A 82 -6.36 6.70 -0.48
CA VAL A 82 -4.90 6.74 -0.37
C VAL A 82 -4.33 7.69 -1.41
N TRP A 83 -3.41 8.54 -0.97
CA TRP A 83 -2.61 9.43 -1.80
C TRP A 83 -1.19 8.90 -1.87
N LEU A 84 -0.78 8.47 -3.06
CA LEU A 84 0.57 7.99 -3.34
C LEU A 84 1.46 9.18 -3.68
N LYS A 85 2.52 9.40 -2.89
CA LYS A 85 3.49 10.46 -3.10
C LYS A 85 4.85 9.84 -3.40
N ASP A 86 5.32 10.00 -4.63
CA ASP A 86 6.68 9.60 -5.02
C ASP A 86 7.60 10.83 -5.00
N GLU A 87 8.63 10.80 -4.14
CA GLU A 87 9.59 11.91 -3.98
C GLU A 87 10.64 11.98 -5.10
N VAL A 88 10.62 11.02 -6.03
CA VAL A 88 11.59 10.90 -7.12
C VAL A 88 10.94 11.08 -8.49
N SER A 89 9.82 10.41 -8.73
CA SER A 89 9.24 10.24 -10.08
C SER A 89 7.96 11.05 -10.32
N MET A 90 7.16 11.34 -9.29
CA MET A 90 5.84 11.97 -9.48
C MET A 90 5.86 13.47 -9.17
N ASN A 91 5.39 14.27 -10.12
CA ASN A 91 5.23 15.72 -9.92
C ASN A 91 4.02 16.06 -9.02
N ALA A 92 3.00 15.20 -8.95
CA ALA A 92 1.82 15.38 -8.11
C ALA A 92 1.38 14.04 -7.47
N PRO A 93 0.84 14.06 -6.22
CA PRO A 93 0.33 12.85 -5.59
C PRO A 93 -0.82 12.22 -6.37
N VAL A 94 -0.83 10.90 -6.48
CA VAL A 94 -1.88 10.15 -7.20
C VAL A 94 -2.87 9.53 -6.22
N LYS A 95 -4.15 9.75 -6.48
CA LYS A 95 -5.27 9.27 -5.66
C LYS A 95 -5.68 7.85 -6.03
N VAL A 96 -5.93 7.01 -5.02
CA VAL A 96 -6.57 5.69 -5.17
C VAL A 96 -7.68 5.54 -4.14
N ASP A 97 -8.87 5.21 -4.60
CA ASP A 97 -10.08 5.06 -3.78
C ASP A 97 -10.38 3.59 -3.42
N ASN A 98 -11.35 3.37 -2.51
CA ASN A 98 -11.85 2.05 -2.10
C ASN A 98 -10.85 1.16 -1.34
N ILE A 99 -9.89 1.76 -0.65
CA ILE A 99 -8.90 1.01 0.12
C ILE A 99 -9.42 0.74 1.54
N PRO A 100 -9.42 -0.50 2.04
CA PRO A 100 -9.77 -0.78 3.43
C PRO A 100 -8.89 -0.02 4.42
N ILE A 101 -9.48 0.56 5.47
CA ILE A 101 -8.77 1.38 6.45
C ILE A 101 -7.55 0.68 7.03
N GLY A 102 -7.65 -0.61 7.37
CA GLY A 102 -6.52 -1.35 7.93
C GLY A 102 -5.30 -1.34 7.02
N ILE A 103 -5.50 -1.60 5.73
CA ILE A 103 -4.42 -1.58 4.74
C ILE A 103 -3.85 -0.16 4.61
N ALA A 104 -4.71 0.84 4.46
CA ALA A 104 -4.29 2.23 4.28
C ALA A 104 -3.50 2.77 5.50
N MET A 105 -3.97 2.48 6.71
CA MET A 105 -3.35 2.90 7.96
C MET A 105 -1.96 2.28 8.13
N PHE A 106 -1.82 0.96 8.01
CA PHE A 106 -0.53 0.30 8.18
C PHE A 106 0.46 0.68 7.08
N ALA A 107 0.01 0.82 5.83
CA ALA A 107 0.88 1.25 4.74
C ALA A 107 1.32 2.71 4.90
N SER A 108 0.43 3.59 5.34
CA SER A 108 0.76 4.98 5.68
C SER A 108 1.79 5.05 6.81
N LEU A 109 1.56 4.33 7.91
CA LEU A 109 2.47 4.34 9.06
C LEU A 109 3.86 3.80 8.70
N SER A 110 3.89 2.67 7.98
CA SER A 110 5.13 2.06 7.52
C SER A 110 5.90 3.01 6.58
N SER A 111 5.24 3.55 5.55
CA SER A 111 5.88 4.45 4.61
C SER A 111 6.33 5.78 5.22
N GLN A 112 5.59 6.34 6.17
CA GLN A 112 6.02 7.52 6.92
C GLN A 112 7.28 7.25 7.73
N THR A 113 7.37 6.07 8.36
CA THR A 113 8.57 5.66 9.11
C THR A 113 9.75 5.52 8.16
N SER A 114 9.58 4.84 7.03
CA SER A 114 10.63 4.72 6.02
C SER A 114 11.05 6.08 5.46
N TYR A 115 10.10 6.98 5.19
CA TYR A 115 10.35 8.33 4.73
C TYR A 115 11.15 9.13 5.76
N PHE A 116 10.76 9.08 7.04
CA PHE A 116 11.45 9.76 8.13
C PHE A 116 12.90 9.30 8.27
N VAL A 117 13.13 7.98 8.33
CA VAL A 117 14.47 7.41 8.40
C VAL A 117 15.30 7.80 7.17
N SER A 118 14.71 7.74 5.97
CA SER A 118 15.41 8.14 4.75
C SER A 118 15.82 9.61 4.76
N LYS A 119 14.95 10.50 5.27
CA LYS A 119 15.25 11.93 5.39
C LYS A 119 16.29 12.22 6.48
N MET A 120 16.23 11.51 7.60
CA MET A 120 17.24 11.62 8.65
C MET A 120 18.62 11.22 8.11
N LEU A 121 18.69 10.13 7.34
CA LEU A 121 19.91 9.66 6.71
C LEU A 121 20.43 10.65 5.67
N GLU A 122 19.54 11.18 4.82
CA GLU A 122 19.88 12.22 3.83
C GLU A 122 20.45 13.48 4.50
N ASN A 123 19.90 13.90 5.64
CA ASN A 123 20.36 15.09 6.34
C ASN A 123 21.68 14.87 7.10
N HIS A 124 21.97 13.66 7.58
CA HIS A 124 23.15 13.40 8.42
C HIS A 124 24.38 12.93 7.63
N LEU A 125 24.17 12.21 6.52
CA LEU A 125 25.27 11.65 5.71
C LEU A 125 25.69 12.55 4.55
N LEU A 126 24.99 13.66 4.30
CA LEU A 126 25.39 14.65 3.30
C LEU A 126 26.09 15.84 3.94
N PRO A 127 27.17 16.36 3.33
CA PRO A 127 27.84 17.54 3.85
C PRO A 127 26.86 18.72 3.89
N ALA A 128 26.88 19.48 4.99
CA ALA A 128 25.99 20.62 5.24
C ALA A 128 26.12 21.78 4.23
N TYR A 129 27.02 21.67 3.25
CA TYR A 129 27.24 22.66 2.21
C TYR A 129 26.42 22.29 0.97
N GLU A 130 25.45 23.15 0.67
CA GLU A 130 24.59 23.21 -0.52
C GLU A 130 23.30 22.37 -0.50
N GLY A 131 22.21 23.07 -0.16
CA GLY A 131 20.82 22.68 -0.49
C GLY A 131 20.52 22.51 -1.99
N LEU A 132 21.53 22.58 -2.86
CA LEU A 132 21.46 22.25 -4.30
C LEU A 132 22.11 20.89 -4.63
N SER A 133 22.93 20.33 -3.74
CA SER A 133 23.68 19.08 -3.93
C SER A 133 22.89 17.82 -3.55
N SER A 134 21.81 17.95 -2.76
CA SER A 134 20.86 16.84 -2.47
C SER A 134 20.26 16.21 -3.74
N ARG A 135 20.21 16.96 -4.86
CA ARG A 135 19.81 16.41 -6.18
C ARG A 135 20.93 15.67 -6.93
N LYS A 136 22.21 15.85 -6.59
CA LYS A 136 23.35 15.35 -7.38
C LYS A 136 24.22 14.30 -6.67
N THR A 137 24.27 14.26 -5.35
CA THR A 137 25.19 13.35 -4.61
C THR A 137 24.59 12.74 -3.35
N GLY A 138 23.28 12.92 -3.13
CA GLY A 138 22.54 12.34 -2.00
C GLY A 138 22.47 10.82 -2.00
N ILE A 139 22.17 10.17 -0.86
CA ILE A 139 21.89 8.72 -0.84
C ILE A 139 20.68 8.36 -1.72
N MET A 140 19.73 9.29 -1.84
CA MET A 140 18.60 9.18 -2.77
C MET A 140 18.98 9.48 -4.24
N PHE A 141 20.20 9.94 -4.53
CA PHE A 141 20.65 10.24 -5.90
C PHE A 141 20.59 8.99 -6.78
N GLY A 142 21.01 7.83 -6.28
CA GLY A 142 20.96 6.58 -7.05
C GLY A 142 19.53 6.24 -7.49
N ALA A 143 18.56 6.32 -6.58
CA ALA A 143 17.15 6.11 -6.92
C ALA A 143 16.63 7.13 -7.94
N LYS A 144 17.04 8.39 -7.81
CA LYS A 144 16.70 9.46 -8.78
C LYS A 144 17.36 9.25 -10.14
N ALA A 145 18.61 8.82 -10.19
CA ALA A 145 19.35 8.54 -11.41
C ALA A 145 18.74 7.33 -12.14
N VAL A 146 18.44 6.25 -11.43
CA VAL A 146 17.77 5.06 -11.99
C VAL A 146 16.38 5.42 -12.51
N ALA A 147 15.58 6.18 -11.75
CA ALA A 147 14.29 6.67 -12.23
C ALA A 147 14.44 7.52 -13.50
N LYS A 148 15.39 8.45 -13.52
CA LYS A 148 15.64 9.30 -14.69
C LYS A 148 16.09 8.50 -15.92
N ILE A 149 16.91 7.46 -15.75
CA ILE A 149 17.33 6.58 -16.85
C ILE A 149 16.11 5.82 -17.42
N ARG A 150 15.17 5.38 -16.58
CA ARG A 150 13.93 4.73 -17.05
C ARG A 150 13.06 5.65 -17.91
N ASP A 151 13.11 6.96 -17.67
CA ASP A 151 12.35 7.95 -18.43
C ASP A 151 13.05 8.39 -19.73
N VAL A 152 14.31 8.01 -19.97
CA VAL A 152 15.02 8.31 -21.22
C VAL A 152 14.55 7.35 -22.30
N GLN A 153 13.71 7.83 -23.22
CA GLN A 153 13.51 7.17 -24.50
C GLN A 153 14.70 7.47 -25.41
N ILE A 154 15.39 6.44 -25.89
CA ILE A 154 16.38 6.58 -26.95
C ILE A 154 15.61 6.92 -28.23
N GLN A 155 15.61 8.20 -28.62
CA GLN A 155 15.23 8.58 -29.97
C GLN A 155 16.39 8.23 -30.90
N ASP A 156 16.29 7.09 -31.59
CA ASP A 156 17.17 6.79 -32.72
C ASP A 156 16.57 7.41 -33.99
N PRO A 157 17.19 8.44 -34.58
CA PRO A 157 16.67 9.09 -35.78
C PRO A 157 16.97 8.34 -37.09
N VAL A 158 17.60 7.16 -37.10
CA VAL A 158 18.22 6.60 -38.34
C VAL A 158 17.59 5.30 -38.89
N THR A 159 16.33 4.96 -38.55
CA THR A 159 15.66 3.77 -39.14
C THR A 159 14.54 4.06 -40.16
N PHE A 160 14.43 5.28 -40.69
CA PHE A 160 13.50 5.62 -41.79
C PHE A 160 14.17 5.78 -43.17
N THR A 161 15.09 4.89 -43.53
CA THR A 161 15.51 4.76 -44.94
C THR A 161 15.36 3.30 -45.38
N THR A 162 14.20 3.04 -45.97
CA THR A 162 13.94 1.90 -46.85
C THR A 162 14.91 1.97 -48.04
N TYR A 163 15.70 0.92 -48.24
CA TYR A 163 16.28 0.59 -49.54
C TYR A 163 15.42 -0.49 -50.19
#